data_AF-A0A2N1R309-F1
#
_entry.id   AF-A0A2N1R309-F1
#
_cell.length_a   1.000
_cell.length_b   1.000
_cell.length_c   1.000
_cell.angle_alpha   90.00
_cell.angle_beta   90.00
_cell.angle_gamma   90.00
#
_symmetry.space_group_name_H-M   'P 1'
#
loop_
_entity.id
_entity.type
_entity.pdbx_description
1 polymer ?
#
loop_
_entity_poly.entity_id
_entity_poly.type
_entity_poly.pdbx_seq_one_letter_code
_entity_poly.pdbx_strand_id
1 'polypeptide(L)'
;MNLVILAALVVSSATGQARGVATTAAPVGYPRSTGEWAAFLAPDPRFMEIGSIPEPMPTRKLAEAGLVASGVPTERMEYYIGRLWETFEALRTRSERIQDPALRAESILPFLHRSLFKKYQADMTTVDAVVDTGYFNCVSSAVVYLLAARVFVLPMKGVQTPDHAFCVLTVGGRDIDVETTNPFGFDPGTSKRFISSFTKTTQFSYVPPGDYARRKTITEKDLVGLILHNRAVEMNRQGKYLEALRLAVDRTTGFPGPDSYDFLADTASNVCADLDQRGDMSGSLAVAEHVLALAGARPKVQELHRVAVYNFVADAHNRFAGYYNARDYARAHAVVEEALRRLPDDPTLLQDLSARQP
;
A
#
# COMPACT_ATOMS: atom_id res chain seq x y z
N MET A 1 -12.22 -42.59 -0.21
CA MET A 1 -13.34 -41.76 -0.69
C MET A 1 -13.50 -40.63 0.33
N ASN A 2 -12.67 -39.59 0.23
CA ASN A 2 -12.67 -38.43 1.13
C ASN A 2 -12.88 -37.18 0.29
N LEU A 3 -13.90 -36.43 0.65
CA LEU A 3 -14.41 -35.23 -0.02
C LEU A 3 -13.40 -34.08 0.14
N VAL A 4 -12.94 -33.53 -0.98
CA VAL A 4 -12.22 -32.25 -1.05
C VAL A 4 -13.27 -31.14 -1.05
N ILE A 5 -13.22 -30.25 -0.04
CA ILE A 5 -14.09 -29.07 0.03
C ILE A 5 -13.40 -27.94 -0.74
N LEU A 6 -13.90 -27.65 -1.94
CA LEU A 6 -13.60 -26.45 -2.70
C LEU A 6 -14.45 -25.29 -2.16
N ALA A 7 -13.84 -24.30 -1.52
CA ALA A 7 -14.54 -23.08 -1.10
C ALA A 7 -14.56 -22.07 -2.25
N ALA A 8 -15.70 -21.92 -2.93
CA ALA A 8 -15.93 -20.90 -3.93
C ALA A 8 -16.37 -19.58 -3.26
N LEU A 9 -15.59 -18.51 -3.43
CA LEU A 9 -15.99 -17.15 -3.04
C LEU A 9 -16.83 -16.51 -4.16
N VAL A 10 -18.03 -16.08 -3.82
CA VAL A 10 -18.95 -15.35 -4.70
C VAL A 10 -18.53 -13.87 -4.71
N VAL A 11 -18.09 -13.37 -5.87
CA VAL A 11 -17.84 -11.94 -6.12
C VAL A 11 -19.11 -11.31 -6.68
N SER A 12 -19.72 -10.39 -5.92
CA SER A 12 -20.83 -9.56 -6.39
C SER A 12 -20.29 -8.32 -7.10
N SER A 13 -20.68 -8.12 -8.36
CA SER A 13 -20.29 -6.96 -9.18
C SER A 13 -21.34 -5.85 -9.09
N ALA A 14 -20.93 -4.68 -8.61
CA ALA A 14 -21.72 -3.45 -8.71
C ALA A 14 -20.96 -2.47 -9.62
N THR A 15 -21.46 -2.29 -10.83
CA THR A 15 -20.90 -1.40 -11.85
C THR A 15 -21.31 0.06 -11.60
N GLY A 16 -20.33 0.93 -11.36
CA GLY A 16 -20.48 2.38 -11.41
C GLY A 16 -19.32 2.99 -12.21
N GLN A 17 -19.58 3.38 -13.46
CA GLN A 17 -18.59 4.02 -14.33
C GLN A 17 -18.30 5.46 -13.86
N ALA A 18 -17.08 5.71 -13.40
CA ALA A 18 -16.50 7.04 -13.32
C ALA A 18 -15.40 7.17 -14.39
N ARG A 19 -15.54 8.17 -15.28
CA ARG A 19 -14.58 8.47 -16.34
C ARG A 19 -13.32 9.12 -15.74
N GLY A 20 -12.32 8.30 -15.43
CA GLY A 20 -10.93 8.73 -15.31
C GLY A 20 -10.24 8.69 -16.67
N VAL A 21 -9.31 9.60 -16.92
CA VAL A 21 -8.43 9.56 -18.10
C VAL A 21 -7.59 8.28 -18.00
N ALA A 22 -8.02 7.25 -18.73
CA ALA A 22 -7.32 5.99 -18.82
C ALA A 22 -6.04 6.22 -19.62
N THR A 23 -4.89 6.17 -18.95
CA THR A 23 -3.65 5.79 -19.60
C THR A 23 -3.85 4.39 -20.13
N THR A 24 -3.95 4.25 -21.45
CA THR A 24 -4.04 2.98 -22.18
C THR A 24 -2.69 2.26 -22.15
N ALA A 25 -2.17 1.95 -20.96
CA ALA A 25 -1.14 0.95 -20.82
C ALA A 25 -1.80 -0.41 -21.05
N ALA A 26 -1.23 -1.23 -21.93
CA ALA A 26 -1.66 -2.63 -22.06
C ALA A 26 -1.61 -3.29 -20.67
N PRO A 27 -2.55 -4.19 -20.33
CA PRO A 27 -2.51 -4.90 -19.06
C PRO A 27 -1.15 -5.57 -18.89
N VAL A 28 -0.54 -5.39 -17.72
CA VAL A 28 0.77 -5.97 -17.42
C VAL A 28 0.62 -7.49 -17.50
N GLY A 29 1.31 -8.10 -18.46
CA GLY A 29 1.34 -9.56 -18.56
C GLY A 29 2.07 -10.15 -17.36
N TYR A 30 1.63 -11.30 -16.89
CA TYR A 30 2.34 -12.04 -15.84
C TYR A 30 3.76 -12.42 -16.32
N PRO A 31 4.79 -12.18 -15.49
CA PRO A 31 6.12 -12.72 -15.71
C PRO A 31 6.08 -14.25 -15.85
N ARG A 32 6.91 -14.80 -16.74
CA ARG A 32 6.93 -16.23 -17.11
C ARG A 32 8.13 -16.99 -16.56
N SER A 33 9.08 -16.29 -15.95
CA SER A 33 10.28 -16.89 -15.38
C SER A 33 10.64 -16.23 -14.06
N THR A 34 11.43 -16.92 -13.23
CA THR A 34 11.95 -16.37 -11.97
C THR A 34 12.74 -15.06 -12.19
N GLY A 35 13.49 -14.96 -13.28
CA GLY A 35 14.23 -13.74 -13.63
C GLY A 35 13.32 -12.58 -14.00
N GLU A 36 12.23 -12.83 -14.73
CA GLU A 36 11.22 -11.81 -15.04
C GLU A 36 10.46 -11.37 -13.78
N TRP A 37 10.17 -12.30 -12.86
CA TRP A 37 9.57 -11.98 -11.56
C TRP A 37 10.49 -11.10 -10.70
N ALA A 38 11.78 -11.44 -10.62
CA ALA A 38 12.76 -10.64 -9.90
C ALA A 38 12.86 -9.22 -10.48
N ALA A 39 12.85 -9.08 -11.82
CA ALA A 39 12.86 -7.78 -12.47
C ALA A 39 11.56 -6.99 -12.23
N PHE A 40 10.40 -7.64 -12.30
CA PHE A 40 9.09 -7.03 -12.04
C PHE A 40 8.98 -6.51 -10.60
N LEU A 41 9.51 -7.26 -9.63
CA LEU A 41 9.46 -6.94 -8.21
C LEU A 41 10.67 -6.13 -7.71
N ALA A 42 11.60 -5.73 -8.60
CA ALA A 42 12.75 -4.90 -8.23
C ALA A 42 12.27 -3.48 -7.83
N PRO A 43 12.47 -3.00 -6.59
CA PRO A 43 11.89 -1.73 -6.14
C PRO A 43 12.26 -0.53 -7.02
N ASP A 44 11.36 0.46 -7.15
CA ASP A 44 11.72 1.73 -7.81
C ASP A 44 12.87 2.41 -7.03
N PRO A 45 13.98 2.82 -7.70
CA PRO A 45 15.11 3.47 -7.03
C PRO A 45 14.74 4.70 -6.20
N ARG A 46 13.67 5.41 -6.57
CA ARG A 46 13.17 6.56 -5.80
C ARG A 46 12.67 6.13 -4.41
N PHE A 47 12.02 4.97 -4.29
CA PHE A 47 11.61 4.45 -2.99
C PHE A 47 12.78 3.90 -2.19
N MET A 48 13.84 3.39 -2.83
CA MET A 48 15.08 3.04 -2.12
C MET A 48 15.73 4.28 -1.50
N GLU A 49 15.83 5.39 -2.24
CA GLU A 49 16.30 6.67 -1.72
C GLU A 49 15.42 7.14 -0.55
N ILE A 50 14.10 7.24 -0.75
CA ILE A 50 13.14 7.66 0.28
C ILE A 50 13.29 6.79 1.54
N GLY A 51 13.37 5.47 1.38
CA GLY A 51 13.53 4.48 2.44
C GLY A 51 14.76 4.74 3.31
N SER A 52 15.87 5.17 2.71
CA SER A 52 17.14 5.43 3.40
C SER A 52 17.16 6.72 4.25
N ILE A 53 16.24 7.66 4.01
CA ILE A 53 16.22 8.94 4.73
C ILE A 53 15.60 8.73 6.12
N PRO A 54 16.32 9.07 7.22
CA PRO A 54 15.79 8.98 8.58
C PRO A 54 14.73 10.05 8.84
N GLU A 55 13.88 9.81 9.84
CA GLU A 55 12.96 10.82 10.33
C GLU A 55 13.59 11.69 11.44
N PRO A 56 13.27 13.00 11.50
CA PRO A 56 12.34 13.72 10.61
C PRO A 56 12.95 13.98 9.22
N MET A 57 12.19 13.66 8.17
CA MET A 57 12.61 13.91 6.79
C MET A 57 12.60 15.42 6.48
N PRO A 58 13.54 15.97 5.68
CA PRO A 58 13.46 17.36 5.22
C PRO A 58 12.13 17.64 4.51
N THR A 59 11.50 18.80 4.74
CA THR A 59 10.15 19.12 4.23
C THR A 59 10.02 18.96 2.72
N ARG A 60 11.02 19.40 1.95
CA ARG A 60 11.05 19.22 0.50
C ARG A 60 11.09 17.74 0.11
N LYS A 61 11.91 16.93 0.78
CA LYS A 61 12.00 15.48 0.54
C LYS A 61 10.71 14.75 0.90
N LEU A 62 10.00 15.19 1.95
CA LEU A 62 8.70 14.63 2.30
C LEU A 62 7.62 14.97 1.26
N ALA A 63 7.65 16.19 0.71
CA ALA A 63 6.78 16.56 -0.41
C ALA A 63 7.09 15.76 -1.68
N GLU A 64 8.38 15.60 -2.02
CA GLU A 64 8.84 14.73 -3.11
C GLU A 64 8.33 13.29 -2.91
N ALA A 65 8.47 12.73 -1.71
CA ALA A 65 7.98 11.39 -1.39
C ALA A 65 6.47 11.26 -1.59
N GLY A 66 5.68 12.27 -1.19
CA GLY A 66 4.24 12.31 -1.43
C GLY A 66 3.86 12.33 -2.92
N LEU A 67 4.60 13.08 -3.73
CA LEU A 67 4.39 13.16 -5.18
C LEU A 67 4.85 11.89 -5.90
N VAL A 68 5.98 11.30 -5.50
CA VAL A 68 6.44 10.00 -6.03
C VAL A 68 5.42 8.90 -5.68
N ALA A 69 4.95 8.84 -4.44
CA ALA A 69 3.89 7.92 -4.00
C ALA A 69 2.55 8.15 -4.75
N SER A 70 2.30 9.38 -5.19
CA SER A 70 1.16 9.75 -6.04
C SER A 70 1.30 9.27 -7.47
N GLY A 71 2.50 8.86 -7.90
CA GLY A 71 2.78 8.45 -9.28
C GLY A 71 3.15 9.62 -10.21
N VAL A 72 3.54 10.76 -9.64
CA VAL A 72 3.96 11.93 -10.42
C VAL A 72 5.26 11.61 -11.18
N PRO A 73 5.31 11.88 -12.50
CA PRO A 73 6.51 11.67 -13.29
C PRO A 73 7.54 12.78 -13.00
N THR A 74 8.84 12.45 -13.16
CA THR A 74 9.96 13.31 -12.76
C THR A 74 9.88 14.71 -13.38
N GLU A 75 9.48 14.81 -14.65
CA GLU A 75 9.36 16.06 -15.39
C GLU A 75 8.26 17.01 -14.86
N ARG A 76 7.30 16.49 -14.06
CA ARG A 76 6.25 17.31 -13.42
C ARG A 76 6.53 17.60 -11.95
N MET A 77 7.61 17.06 -11.39
CA MET A 77 7.90 17.15 -9.95
C MET A 77 8.04 18.61 -9.47
N GLU A 78 8.88 19.40 -10.15
CA GLU A 78 9.11 20.80 -9.77
C GLU A 78 7.86 21.68 -9.91
N TYR A 79 6.98 21.37 -10.87
CA TYR A 79 5.70 22.06 -11.00
C TYR A 79 4.86 21.89 -9.73
N TYR A 80 4.64 20.65 -9.28
CA TYR A 80 3.82 20.41 -8.10
C TYR A 80 4.47 20.90 -6.81
N ILE A 81 5.79 20.76 -6.66
CA ILE A 81 6.53 21.32 -5.52
C ILE A 81 6.37 22.83 -5.48
N GLY A 82 6.52 23.52 -6.62
CA GLY A 82 6.33 24.97 -6.72
C GLY A 82 4.92 25.41 -6.31
N ARG A 83 3.88 24.72 -6.80
CA ARG A 83 2.48 25.02 -6.45
C ARG A 83 2.17 24.84 -4.96
N LEU A 84 2.70 23.77 -4.35
CA LEU A 84 2.57 23.55 -2.91
C LEU A 84 3.30 24.66 -2.13
N TRP A 85 4.53 24.98 -2.55
CA TRP A 85 5.34 26.02 -1.92
C TRP A 85 4.67 27.40 -1.98
N GLU A 86 4.21 27.84 -3.16
CA GLU A 86 3.45 29.09 -3.33
C GLU A 86 2.25 29.16 -2.38
N THR A 87 1.51 28.06 -2.27
CA THR A 87 0.34 27.96 -1.39
C THR A 87 0.73 28.08 0.08
N PHE A 88 1.80 27.41 0.50
CA PHE A 88 2.24 27.43 1.89
C PHE A 88 2.94 28.73 2.29
N GLU A 89 3.60 29.43 1.37
CA GLU A 89 4.10 30.79 1.62
C GLU A 89 2.95 31.77 1.81
N ALA A 90 1.88 31.67 1.00
CA ALA A 90 0.68 32.48 1.22
C ALA A 90 0.02 32.21 2.59
N LEU A 91 0.02 30.94 3.02
CA LEU A 91 -0.39 30.56 4.38
C LEU A 91 0.52 31.18 5.45
N ARG A 92 1.85 31.11 5.25
CA ARG A 92 2.85 31.67 6.16
C ARG A 92 2.63 33.17 6.37
N THR A 93 2.51 33.94 5.29
CA THR A 93 2.23 35.39 5.35
C THR A 93 0.93 35.69 6.09
N ARG A 94 -0.12 34.88 5.89
CA ARG A 94 -1.42 35.09 6.54
C ARG A 94 -1.37 34.82 8.05
N SER A 95 -0.61 33.82 8.47
CA SER A 95 -0.59 33.33 9.85
C SER A 95 0.64 33.76 10.67
N GLU A 96 1.53 34.58 10.11
CA GLU A 96 2.79 35.02 10.73
C GLU A 96 2.60 35.67 12.11
N ARG A 97 1.46 36.36 12.32
CA ARG A 97 1.15 37.03 13.59
C ARG A 97 0.60 36.10 14.68
N ILE A 98 0.20 34.88 14.33
CA ILE A 98 -0.37 33.93 15.28
C ILE A 98 0.78 33.25 16.02
N GLN A 99 1.10 33.65 17.24
CA GLN A 99 2.24 33.09 17.99
C GLN A 99 1.94 31.75 18.67
N ASP A 100 0.69 31.54 19.06
CA ASP A 100 0.26 30.29 19.70
C ASP A 100 0.30 29.12 18.69
N PRO A 101 1.05 28.03 18.96
CA PRO A 101 1.17 26.92 18.02
C PRO A 101 -0.15 26.18 17.73
N ALA A 102 -1.05 26.09 18.70
CA ALA A 102 -2.34 25.43 18.52
C ALA A 102 -3.26 26.28 17.64
N LEU A 103 -3.39 27.58 17.91
CA LEU A 103 -4.14 28.51 17.07
C LEU A 103 -3.54 28.60 15.67
N ARG A 104 -2.21 28.50 15.55
CA ARG A 104 -1.53 28.50 14.26
C ARG A 104 -1.88 27.25 13.47
N ALA A 105 -1.86 26.07 14.09
CA ALA A 105 -2.29 24.81 13.48
C ALA A 105 -3.78 24.85 13.07
N GLU A 106 -4.66 25.31 13.96
CA GLU A 106 -6.09 25.48 13.68
C GLU A 106 -6.33 26.36 12.45
N SER A 107 -5.53 27.43 12.26
CA SER A 107 -5.67 28.36 11.13
C SER A 107 -5.40 27.73 9.75
N ILE A 108 -4.69 26.59 9.70
CA ILE A 108 -4.28 25.92 8.46
C ILE A 108 -5.50 25.31 7.76
N LEU A 109 -6.39 24.62 8.48
CA LEU A 109 -7.57 23.94 7.90
C LEU A 109 -8.45 24.87 7.06
N PRO A 110 -8.98 25.99 7.59
CA PRO A 110 -9.86 26.85 6.81
C PRO A 110 -9.12 27.52 5.65
N PHE A 111 -7.79 27.70 5.74
CA PHE A 111 -6.99 28.16 4.60
C PHE A 111 -6.93 27.11 3.49
N LEU A 112 -6.59 25.86 3.82
CA LEU A 112 -6.49 24.77 2.83
C LEU A 112 -7.86 24.46 2.20
N HIS A 113 -8.95 24.45 2.97
CA HIS A 113 -10.33 24.29 2.45
C HIS A 113 -10.81 25.44 1.56
N ARG A 114 -10.22 26.63 1.68
CA ARG A 114 -10.48 27.72 0.72
C ARG A 114 -9.58 27.66 -0.50
N SER A 115 -8.34 27.20 -0.37
CA SER A 115 -7.32 27.26 -1.43
C SER A 115 -7.26 25.97 -2.25
N LEU A 116 -6.99 24.83 -1.61
CA LEU A 116 -6.75 23.53 -2.24
C LEU A 116 -7.91 22.55 -2.10
N PHE A 117 -8.43 22.31 -0.89
CA PHE A 117 -9.42 21.26 -0.63
C PHE A 117 -10.84 21.72 -1.03
N LYS A 118 -11.29 21.36 -2.24
CA LYS A 118 -12.59 21.75 -2.79
C LYS A 118 -13.68 20.70 -2.60
N LYS A 119 -13.36 19.42 -2.78
CA LYS A 119 -14.35 18.34 -2.72
C LYS A 119 -13.75 17.05 -2.20
N TYR A 120 -14.43 16.44 -1.24
CA TYR A 120 -14.09 15.11 -0.76
C TYR A 120 -14.54 14.03 -1.77
N GLN A 121 -13.65 13.10 -2.10
CA GLN A 121 -13.92 11.88 -2.85
C GLN A 121 -13.01 10.76 -2.35
N ALA A 122 -13.57 9.61 -1.96
CA ALA A 122 -12.83 8.56 -1.26
C ALA A 122 -11.64 7.99 -2.07
N ASP A 123 -11.75 7.98 -3.40
CA ASP A 123 -10.74 7.50 -4.34
C ASP A 123 -9.64 8.54 -4.67
N MET A 124 -9.78 9.80 -4.23
CA MET A 124 -8.82 10.89 -4.51
C MET A 124 -7.68 10.95 -3.47
N THR A 125 -6.80 9.94 -3.52
CA THR A 125 -5.74 9.74 -2.52
C THR A 125 -4.40 10.43 -2.80
N THR A 126 -4.22 11.03 -3.99
CA THR A 126 -2.93 11.54 -4.45
C THR A 126 -2.77 13.05 -4.25
N VAL A 127 -1.55 13.51 -4.05
CA VAL A 127 -1.24 14.93 -3.75
C VAL A 127 -1.37 15.81 -4.98
N ASP A 128 -0.98 15.31 -6.15
CA ASP A 128 -1.11 16.00 -7.43
C ASP A 128 -2.58 16.27 -7.80
N ALA A 129 -3.48 15.31 -7.54
CA ALA A 129 -4.92 15.49 -7.76
C ALA A 129 -5.49 16.62 -6.89
N VAL A 130 -5.02 16.76 -5.64
CA VAL A 130 -5.39 17.90 -4.79
C VAL A 130 -4.96 19.21 -5.42
N VAL A 131 -3.74 19.29 -5.95
CA VAL A 131 -3.22 20.54 -6.55
C VAL A 131 -3.97 20.89 -7.85
N ASP A 132 -4.22 19.92 -8.72
CA ASP A 132 -4.81 20.16 -10.04
C ASP A 132 -6.33 20.36 -9.99
N THR A 133 -7.04 19.63 -9.14
CA THR A 133 -8.51 19.58 -9.13
C THR A 133 -9.13 20.06 -7.83
N GLY A 134 -8.34 20.07 -6.75
CA GLY A 134 -8.83 20.28 -5.40
C GLY A 134 -9.65 19.15 -4.83
N TYR A 135 -9.66 17.97 -5.47
CA TYR A 135 -10.33 16.80 -4.93
C TYR A 135 -9.37 16.05 -4.00
N PHE A 136 -9.90 15.57 -2.88
CA PHE A 136 -9.09 14.99 -1.82
C PHE A 136 -9.86 13.89 -1.07
N ASN A 137 -9.13 13.08 -0.33
CA ASN A 137 -9.63 12.12 0.65
C ASN A 137 -8.88 12.30 1.97
N CYS A 138 -9.11 11.41 2.94
CA CYS A 138 -8.49 11.52 4.26
C CYS A 138 -6.96 11.51 4.21
N VAL A 139 -6.35 10.68 3.36
CA VAL A 139 -4.89 10.54 3.26
C VAL A 139 -4.28 11.73 2.55
N SER A 140 -4.80 12.13 1.39
CA SER A 140 -4.25 13.27 0.64
C SER A 140 -4.40 14.58 1.42
N SER A 141 -5.52 14.79 2.12
CA SER A 141 -5.68 15.97 2.97
C SER A 141 -4.77 15.95 4.19
N ALA A 142 -4.53 14.78 4.80
CA ALA A 142 -3.61 14.64 5.92
C ALA A 142 -2.15 14.95 5.50
N VAL A 143 -1.70 14.42 4.35
CA VAL A 143 -0.36 14.69 3.83
C VAL A 143 -0.18 16.17 3.48
N VAL A 144 -1.14 16.80 2.79
CA VAL A 144 -1.04 18.23 2.45
C VAL A 144 -1.10 19.12 3.69
N TYR A 145 -1.94 18.79 4.67
CA TYR A 145 -1.97 19.50 5.95
C TYR A 145 -0.65 19.38 6.71
N LEU A 146 -0.09 18.18 6.77
CA LEU A 146 1.21 17.91 7.39
C LEU A 146 2.30 18.79 6.77
N LEU A 147 2.39 18.83 5.44
CA LEU A 147 3.36 19.67 4.73
C LEU A 147 3.16 21.18 5.01
N ALA A 148 1.90 21.63 5.08
CA ALA A 148 1.58 23.01 5.45
C ALA A 148 2.01 23.34 6.89
N ALA A 149 1.79 22.42 7.84
CA ALA A 149 2.18 22.57 9.24
C ALA A 149 3.70 22.61 9.44
N ARG A 150 4.46 21.88 8.60
CA ARG A 150 5.93 21.91 8.59
C ARG A 150 6.52 23.29 8.33
N VAL A 151 5.83 24.17 7.59
CA VAL A 151 6.28 25.56 7.36
C VAL A 151 6.36 26.36 8.67
N PHE A 152 5.60 25.94 9.68
CA PHE A 152 5.60 26.55 11.01
C PHE A 152 6.38 25.76 12.07
N VAL A 153 7.10 24.71 11.65
CA VAL A 153 7.86 23.81 12.54
C VAL A 153 6.96 23.20 13.63
N LEU A 154 5.72 22.88 13.26
CA LEU A 154 4.78 22.26 14.19
C LEU A 154 5.12 20.76 14.36
N PRO A 155 5.16 20.25 15.60
CA PRO A 155 5.41 18.84 15.87
C PRO A 155 4.16 17.99 15.54
N MET A 156 4.16 17.45 14.33
CA MET A 156 3.05 16.68 13.79
C MET A 156 3.34 15.18 13.79
N LYS A 157 2.28 14.37 13.88
CA LYS A 157 2.29 12.92 13.64
C LYS A 157 1.08 12.54 12.79
N GLY A 158 1.14 11.38 12.16
CA GLY A 158 -0.05 10.77 11.55
C GLY A 158 -0.78 9.88 12.55
N VAL A 159 -2.08 9.69 12.32
CA VAL A 159 -2.85 8.62 12.93
C VAL A 159 -3.54 7.83 11.83
N GLN A 160 -3.46 6.51 11.94
CA GLN A 160 -4.20 5.57 11.11
C GLN A 160 -5.23 4.84 11.98
N THR A 161 -6.45 4.76 11.48
CA THR A 161 -7.50 3.88 11.99
C THR A 161 -7.80 2.81 10.92
N PRO A 162 -8.67 1.83 11.20
CA PRO A 162 -9.07 0.85 10.18
C PRO A 162 -9.70 1.46 8.92
N ASP A 163 -10.36 2.62 9.04
CA ASP A 163 -11.18 3.22 7.98
C ASP A 163 -10.73 4.61 7.52
N HIS A 164 -9.88 5.32 8.27
CA HIS A 164 -9.40 6.65 7.89
C HIS A 164 -8.01 6.99 8.47
N ALA A 165 -7.48 8.14 8.06
CA ALA A 165 -6.22 8.67 8.57
C ALA A 165 -6.34 10.19 8.76
N PHE A 166 -5.64 10.72 9.76
CA PHE A 166 -5.63 12.14 10.11
C PHE A 166 -4.31 12.54 10.75
N CYS A 167 -4.18 13.81 11.15
CA CYS A 167 -2.96 14.33 11.79
C CYS A 167 -3.16 14.62 13.28
N VAL A 168 -2.10 14.52 14.05
CA VAL A 168 -2.07 14.94 15.47
C VAL A 168 -0.98 15.98 15.67
N LEU A 169 -1.32 17.07 16.36
CA LEU A 169 -0.37 18.06 16.87
C LEU A 169 -0.03 17.74 18.33
N THR A 170 1.25 17.71 18.67
CA THR A 170 1.68 17.59 20.09
C THR A 170 2.16 18.95 20.62
N VAL A 171 1.38 19.62 21.47
CA VAL A 171 1.76 20.93 22.05
C VAL A 171 1.52 20.95 23.54
N GLY A 172 2.50 21.44 24.32
CA GLY A 172 2.39 21.51 25.78
C GLY A 172 2.15 20.16 26.47
N GLY A 173 2.62 19.05 25.88
CA GLY A 173 2.40 17.69 26.38
C GLY A 173 1.00 17.13 26.09
N ARG A 174 0.17 17.84 25.33
CA ARG A 174 -1.16 17.39 24.89
C ARG A 174 -1.15 17.09 23.39
N ASP A 175 -1.76 15.95 23.05
CA ASP A 175 -2.07 15.60 21.67
C ASP A 175 -3.44 16.19 21.27
N ILE A 176 -3.47 16.84 20.11
CA ILE A 176 -4.66 17.46 19.53
C ILE A 176 -4.90 16.83 18.16
N ASP A 177 -6.04 16.16 18.01
CA ASP A 177 -6.46 15.57 16.74
C ASP A 177 -6.84 16.67 15.73
N VAL A 178 -6.46 16.47 14.48
CA VAL A 178 -6.73 17.35 13.36
C VAL A 178 -7.35 16.55 12.22
N GLU A 179 -8.67 16.63 12.12
CA GLU A 179 -9.47 16.00 11.10
C GLU A 179 -9.50 16.81 9.81
N THR A 180 -8.53 16.50 8.94
CA THR A 180 -8.17 17.34 7.79
C THR A 180 -9.24 17.41 6.70
N THR A 181 -10.21 16.50 6.73
CA THR A 181 -11.33 16.47 5.78
C THR A 181 -12.39 17.53 6.06
N ASN A 182 -12.28 18.27 7.17
CA ASN A 182 -13.25 19.27 7.60
C ASN A 182 -12.55 20.60 7.91
N PRO A 183 -13.05 21.76 7.44
CA PRO A 183 -12.48 23.07 7.79
C PRO A 183 -12.56 23.41 9.29
N PHE A 184 -13.41 22.71 10.06
CA PHE A 184 -13.57 22.86 11.51
C PHE A 184 -13.07 21.61 12.28
N GLY A 185 -12.20 20.81 11.66
CA GLY A 185 -11.74 19.54 12.22
C GLY A 185 -10.60 19.64 13.25
N PHE A 186 -10.29 20.82 13.76
CA PHE A 186 -9.26 20.99 14.79
C PHE A 186 -9.83 20.71 16.18
N ASP A 187 -9.15 19.89 16.98
CA ASP A 187 -9.59 19.41 18.30
C ASP A 187 -11.07 18.98 18.32
N PRO A 188 -11.50 18.07 17.41
CA PRO A 188 -12.92 17.84 17.17
C PRO A 188 -13.67 17.27 18.38
N GLY A 189 -12.97 16.63 19.33
CA GLY A 189 -13.50 16.21 20.62
C GLY A 189 -14.87 15.51 20.53
N THR A 190 -15.87 16.03 21.24
CA THR A 190 -17.28 15.60 21.19
C THR A 190 -18.18 16.55 20.37
N SER A 191 -17.58 17.41 19.54
CA SER A 191 -18.31 18.43 18.77
C SER A 191 -19.34 17.78 17.84
N LYS A 192 -20.62 17.86 18.22
CA LYS A 192 -21.74 17.29 17.44
C LYS A 192 -21.79 17.84 16.02
N ARG A 193 -21.42 19.11 15.82
CA ARG A 193 -21.38 19.77 14.51
C ARG A 193 -20.28 19.17 13.63
N PHE A 194 -19.09 18.93 14.19
CA PHE A 194 -18.04 18.21 13.51
C PHE A 194 -18.49 16.79 13.16
N ILE A 195 -18.90 15.99 14.16
CA ILE A 195 -19.26 14.56 13.98
C ILE A 195 -20.33 14.41 12.89
N SER A 196 -21.39 15.20 12.94
CA SER A 196 -22.45 15.18 11.93
C SER A 196 -21.93 15.52 10.52
N SER A 197 -21.10 16.56 10.39
CA SER A 197 -20.55 16.95 9.09
C SER A 197 -19.48 16.00 8.56
N PHE A 198 -18.66 15.42 9.43
CA PHE A 198 -17.65 14.41 9.09
C PHE A 198 -18.34 13.16 8.55
N THR A 199 -19.24 12.55 9.33
CA THR A 199 -19.97 11.35 8.89
C THR A 199 -20.78 11.61 7.62
N LYS A 200 -21.38 12.80 7.46
CA LYS A 200 -22.08 13.16 6.22
C LYS A 200 -21.14 13.25 5.01
N THR A 201 -19.92 13.77 5.20
CA THR A 201 -18.97 14.02 4.12
C THR A 201 -18.18 12.78 3.73
N THR A 202 -17.69 12.03 4.72
CA THR A 202 -16.76 10.91 4.53
C THR A 202 -17.44 9.55 4.59
N GLN A 203 -18.66 9.47 5.13
CA GLN A 203 -19.34 8.22 5.49
C GLN A 203 -18.62 7.38 6.57
N PHE A 204 -17.53 7.89 7.15
CA PHE A 204 -16.78 7.22 8.22
C PHE A 204 -17.25 7.68 9.61
N SER A 205 -16.92 6.86 10.61
CA SER A 205 -17.14 7.19 12.01
C SER A 205 -15.88 7.81 12.60
N TYR A 206 -16.02 8.98 13.22
CA TYR A 206 -14.91 9.59 13.95
C TYR A 206 -14.49 8.69 15.13
N VAL A 207 -13.19 8.40 15.26
CA VAL A 207 -12.63 7.58 16.33
C VAL A 207 -11.92 8.49 17.34
N PRO A 208 -12.49 8.72 18.53
CA PRO A 208 -11.94 9.68 19.49
C PRO A 208 -10.61 9.20 20.10
N PRO A 209 -9.80 10.11 20.68
CA PRO A 209 -8.49 9.80 21.23
C PRO A 209 -8.42 8.65 22.24
N GLY A 210 -9.51 8.41 22.98
CA GLY A 210 -9.60 7.38 24.01
C GLY A 210 -9.75 5.94 23.48
N ASP A 211 -9.94 5.76 22.17
CA ASP A 211 -10.11 4.44 21.56
C ASP A 211 -8.78 3.87 21.04
N TYR A 212 -7.87 3.58 21.99
CA TYR A 212 -6.51 3.13 21.71
C TYR A 212 -6.44 1.81 20.93
N ALA A 213 -7.50 0.98 20.97
CA ALA A 213 -7.54 -0.27 20.23
C ALA A 213 -7.76 -0.07 18.72
N ARG A 214 -8.31 1.09 18.32
CA ARG A 214 -8.68 1.39 16.93
C ARG A 214 -7.91 2.57 16.32
N ARG A 215 -6.90 3.09 17.01
CA ARG A 215 -6.03 4.15 16.50
C ARG A 215 -4.56 3.78 16.69
N LYS A 216 -3.79 3.91 15.62
CA LYS A 216 -2.34 3.74 15.63
C LYS A 216 -1.69 5.07 15.28
N THR A 217 -0.86 5.58 16.19
CA THR A 217 0.03 6.69 15.84
C THR A 217 1.09 6.19 14.88
N ILE A 218 1.24 6.88 13.77
CA ILE A 218 2.20 6.57 12.71
C ILE A 218 3.11 7.76 12.46
N THR A 219 4.25 7.50 11.85
CA THR A 219 5.19 8.56 11.52
C THR A 219 4.71 9.38 10.33
N GLU A 220 5.41 10.48 10.03
CA GLU A 220 5.10 11.34 8.89
C GLU A 220 5.37 10.60 7.57
N LYS A 221 6.46 9.82 7.55
CA LYS A 221 6.82 8.94 6.44
C LYS A 221 5.76 7.85 6.24
N ASP A 222 5.31 7.19 7.31
CA ASP A 222 4.24 6.20 7.22
C ASP A 222 2.93 6.78 6.68
N LEU A 223 2.57 8.01 7.08
CA LEU A 223 1.38 8.71 6.58
C LEU A 223 1.45 8.93 5.07
N VAL A 224 2.61 9.30 4.54
CA VAL A 224 2.83 9.38 3.08
C VAL A 224 2.71 8.00 2.42
N GLY A 225 3.23 6.95 3.06
CA GLY A 225 3.11 5.57 2.58
C GLY A 225 1.67 5.07 2.43
N LEU A 226 0.69 5.69 3.09
CA LEU A 226 -0.74 5.38 2.92
C LEU A 226 -1.26 5.74 1.51
N ILE A 227 -0.60 6.63 0.77
CA ILE A 227 -0.95 6.92 -0.63
C ILE A 227 -0.78 5.64 -1.48
N LEU A 228 0.37 4.96 -1.35
CA LEU A 228 0.62 3.69 -2.05
C LEU A 228 -0.33 2.60 -1.59
N HIS A 229 -0.61 2.54 -0.28
CA HIS A 229 -1.58 1.60 0.29
C HIS A 229 -2.96 1.75 -0.36
N ASN A 230 -3.52 2.95 -0.37
CA ASN A 230 -4.84 3.21 -0.95
C ASN A 230 -4.88 2.90 -2.45
N ARG A 231 -3.84 3.28 -3.20
CA ARG A 231 -3.73 2.97 -4.63
C ARG A 231 -3.70 1.46 -4.86
N ALA A 232 -2.94 0.71 -4.07
CA ALA A 232 -2.86 -0.75 -4.16
C ALA A 232 -4.18 -1.43 -3.77
N VAL A 233 -4.89 -0.94 -2.75
CA VAL A 233 -6.24 -1.41 -2.39
C VAL A 233 -7.21 -1.22 -3.55
N GLU A 234 -7.15 -0.08 -4.23
CA GLU A 234 -7.99 0.16 -5.41
C GLU A 234 -7.64 -0.76 -6.58
N MET A 235 -6.35 -0.99 -6.85
CA MET A 235 -5.92 -1.97 -7.86
C MET A 235 -6.43 -3.39 -7.52
N ASN A 236 -6.34 -3.81 -6.26
CA ASN A 236 -6.89 -5.09 -5.81
C ASN A 236 -8.40 -5.20 -6.04
N ARG A 237 -9.17 -4.14 -5.73
CA ARG A 237 -10.62 -4.10 -5.97
C ARG A 237 -10.97 -4.22 -7.46
N GLN A 238 -10.11 -3.72 -8.33
CA GLN A 238 -10.25 -3.81 -9.78
C GLN A 238 -9.73 -5.14 -10.36
N GLY A 239 -9.24 -6.08 -9.53
CA GLY A 239 -8.64 -7.33 -9.99
C GLY A 239 -7.24 -7.17 -10.61
N LYS A 240 -6.61 -6.00 -10.44
CA LYS A 240 -5.28 -5.66 -10.95
C LYS A 240 -4.20 -6.03 -9.92
N TYR A 241 -4.06 -7.33 -9.66
CA TYR A 241 -3.25 -7.85 -8.56
C TYR A 241 -1.74 -7.57 -8.75
N LEU A 242 -1.24 -7.61 -9.99
CA LEU A 242 0.17 -7.28 -10.28
C LEU A 242 0.49 -5.82 -9.97
N GLU A 243 -0.35 -4.89 -10.42
CA GLU A 243 -0.19 -3.47 -10.16
C GLU A 243 -0.30 -3.17 -8.66
N ALA A 244 -1.21 -3.86 -7.95
CA ALA A 244 -1.30 -3.76 -6.50
C ALA A 244 0.00 -4.24 -5.81
N LEU A 245 0.52 -5.40 -6.22
CA LEU A 245 1.75 -5.96 -5.64
C LEU A 245 2.95 -5.04 -5.87
N ARG A 246 3.04 -4.43 -7.06
CA ARG A 246 4.09 -3.48 -7.37
C ARG A 246 4.10 -2.29 -6.41
N LEU A 247 2.92 -1.71 -6.18
CA LEU A 247 2.75 -0.61 -5.21
C LEU A 247 3.02 -1.05 -3.76
N ALA A 248 2.72 -2.30 -3.41
CA ALA A 248 3.03 -2.84 -2.09
C ALA A 248 4.54 -3.02 -1.87
N VAL A 249 5.28 -3.49 -2.89
CA VAL A 249 6.75 -3.54 -2.87
C VAL A 249 7.33 -2.15 -2.63
N ASP A 250 6.90 -1.18 -3.43
CA ASP A 250 7.33 0.21 -3.32
C ASP A 250 7.01 0.81 -1.94
N ARG A 251 5.85 0.46 -1.35
CA ARG A 251 5.46 0.86 0.00
C ARG A 251 6.43 0.29 1.03
N THR A 252 6.69 -1.01 0.98
CA THR A 252 7.59 -1.67 1.93
C THR A 252 9.03 -1.16 1.83
N THR A 253 9.50 -0.83 0.62
CA THR A 253 10.84 -0.27 0.41
C THR A 253 10.96 1.18 0.89
N GLY A 254 10.01 2.04 0.49
CA GLY A 254 10.07 3.47 0.81
C GLY A 254 9.62 3.82 2.22
N PHE A 255 8.71 3.04 2.79
CA PHE A 255 8.01 3.32 4.04
C PHE A 255 7.94 2.05 4.91
N PRO A 256 9.10 1.52 5.35
CA PRO A 256 9.17 0.24 6.03
C PRO A 256 8.57 0.30 7.45
N GLY A 257 7.69 -0.66 7.74
CA GLY A 257 7.08 -0.86 9.05
C GLY A 257 6.24 -2.14 9.11
N PRO A 258 5.89 -2.67 10.30
CA PRO A 258 5.11 -3.91 10.45
C PRO A 258 3.91 -4.02 9.49
N ASP A 259 3.08 -2.97 9.43
CA ASP A 259 1.88 -2.92 8.58
C ASP A 259 2.20 -2.86 7.09
N SER A 260 3.39 -2.40 6.69
CA SER A 260 3.83 -2.43 5.29
C SER A 260 4.16 -3.87 4.85
N TYR A 261 4.79 -4.65 5.73
CA TYR A 261 5.16 -6.04 5.44
C TYR A 261 3.93 -6.95 5.41
N ASP A 262 3.00 -6.78 6.35
CA ASP A 262 1.75 -7.53 6.35
C ASP A 262 0.92 -7.22 5.10
N PHE A 263 0.87 -5.94 4.70
CA PHE A 263 0.18 -5.53 3.48
C PHE A 263 0.83 -6.08 2.20
N LEU A 264 2.16 -6.14 2.15
CA LEU A 264 2.90 -6.78 1.07
C LEU A 264 2.53 -8.28 0.98
N ALA A 265 2.52 -8.98 2.11
CA ALA A 265 2.13 -10.39 2.16
C ALA A 265 0.68 -10.61 1.71
N ASP A 266 -0.26 -9.77 2.17
CA ASP A 266 -1.67 -9.84 1.77
C ASP A 266 -1.84 -9.60 0.25
N THR A 267 -1.13 -8.61 -0.30
CA THR A 267 -1.20 -8.31 -1.74
C THR A 267 -0.53 -9.39 -2.58
N ALA A 268 0.59 -9.95 -2.12
CA ALA A 268 1.26 -11.07 -2.76
C ALA A 268 0.40 -12.34 -2.72
N SER A 269 -0.35 -12.56 -1.63
CA SER A 269 -1.28 -13.69 -1.51
C SER A 269 -2.35 -13.67 -2.61
N ASN A 270 -2.85 -12.49 -3.00
CA ASN A 270 -3.79 -12.37 -4.12
C ASN A 270 -3.15 -12.76 -5.46
N VAL A 271 -1.89 -12.35 -5.69
CA VAL A 271 -1.13 -12.72 -6.90
C VAL A 271 -0.85 -14.23 -6.93
N CYS A 272 -0.40 -14.81 -5.82
CA CYS A 272 -0.18 -16.25 -5.68
C CYS A 272 -1.47 -17.04 -5.93
N ALA A 273 -2.61 -16.60 -5.37
CA ALA A 273 -3.90 -17.24 -5.60
C ALA A 273 -4.34 -17.20 -7.08
N ASP A 274 -4.16 -16.06 -7.77
CA ASP A 274 -4.48 -15.95 -9.20
C ASP A 274 -3.52 -16.79 -10.07
N LEU A 275 -2.24 -16.90 -9.69
CA LEU A 275 -1.26 -17.78 -10.34
C LEU A 275 -1.59 -19.27 -10.15
N ASP A 276 -1.91 -19.67 -8.93
CA ASP A 276 -2.27 -21.06 -8.60
C ASP A 276 -3.55 -21.46 -9.37
N GLN A 277 -4.53 -20.56 -9.50
CA GLN A 277 -5.74 -20.78 -10.31
C GLN A 277 -5.42 -21.00 -11.80
N ARG A 278 -4.34 -20.39 -12.30
CA ARG A 278 -3.85 -20.54 -13.69
C ARG A 278 -2.92 -21.75 -13.87
N GLY A 279 -2.59 -22.47 -12.79
CA GLY A 279 -1.64 -23.58 -12.81
C GLY A 279 -0.17 -23.14 -12.87
N ASP A 280 0.16 -21.90 -12.45
CA ASP A 280 1.54 -21.41 -12.39
C ASP A 280 2.09 -21.38 -10.95
N MET A 281 2.28 -22.56 -10.37
CA MET A 281 2.81 -22.72 -9.02
C MET A 281 4.29 -22.29 -8.93
N SER A 282 5.01 -22.31 -10.05
CA SER A 282 6.40 -21.84 -10.12
C SER A 282 6.50 -20.32 -9.99
N GLY A 283 5.60 -19.59 -10.66
CA GLY A 283 5.43 -18.15 -10.50
C GLY A 283 4.97 -17.80 -9.08
N SER A 284 4.01 -18.55 -8.55
CA SER A 284 3.51 -18.36 -7.17
C SER A 284 4.64 -18.47 -6.14
N LEU A 285 5.49 -19.50 -6.25
CA LEU A 285 6.69 -19.64 -5.42
C LEU A 285 7.70 -18.51 -5.63
N ALA A 286 7.87 -18.02 -6.87
CA ALA A 286 8.81 -16.92 -7.15
C ALA A 286 8.39 -15.61 -6.46
N VAL A 287 7.08 -15.32 -6.46
CA VAL A 287 6.52 -14.18 -5.73
C VAL A 287 6.79 -14.33 -4.22
N ALA A 288 6.50 -15.50 -3.66
CA ALA A 288 6.64 -15.73 -2.22
C ALA A 288 8.12 -15.68 -1.76
N GLU A 289 9.05 -16.24 -2.54
CA GLU A 289 10.49 -16.15 -2.29
C GLU A 289 10.99 -14.70 -2.32
N HIS A 290 10.52 -13.90 -3.29
CA HIS A 290 10.90 -12.49 -3.37
C HIS A 290 10.35 -11.68 -2.19
N VAL A 291 9.10 -11.92 -1.80
CA VAL A 291 8.50 -11.30 -0.62
C VAL A 291 9.25 -11.71 0.66
N LEU A 292 9.65 -12.98 0.79
CA LEU A 292 10.47 -13.46 1.89
C LEU A 292 11.84 -12.77 1.93
N ALA A 293 12.48 -12.56 0.78
CA ALA A 293 13.76 -11.84 0.69
C ALA A 293 13.62 -10.37 1.10
N LEU A 294 12.54 -9.70 0.67
CA LEU A 294 12.32 -8.27 0.94
C LEU A 294 11.82 -8.01 2.38
N ALA A 295 10.90 -8.84 2.87
CA ALA A 295 10.18 -8.65 4.12
C ALA A 295 10.59 -9.65 5.21
N GLY A 296 11.60 -10.49 5.00
CA GLY A 296 12.10 -11.44 6.00
C GLY A 296 11.06 -12.43 6.53
N ALA A 297 11.47 -13.21 7.53
CA ALA A 297 10.69 -14.32 8.08
C ALA A 297 9.62 -13.88 9.10
N ARG A 298 8.73 -12.98 8.70
CA ARG A 298 7.57 -12.55 9.52
C ARG A 298 6.43 -13.57 9.40
N PRO A 299 5.53 -13.71 10.41
CA PRO A 299 4.53 -14.78 10.42
C PRO A 299 3.68 -14.89 9.14
N LYS A 300 3.11 -13.78 8.63
CA LYS A 300 2.34 -13.78 7.38
C LYS A 300 3.19 -14.12 6.15
N VAL A 301 4.44 -13.64 6.10
CA VAL A 301 5.36 -13.89 5.00
C VAL A 301 5.82 -15.35 4.98
N GLN A 302 6.09 -15.93 6.15
CA GLN A 302 6.39 -17.35 6.29
C GLN A 302 5.20 -18.21 5.87
N GLU A 303 3.98 -17.83 6.23
CA GLU A 303 2.79 -18.56 5.84
C GLU A 303 2.57 -18.51 4.32
N LEU A 304 2.71 -17.33 3.70
CA LEU A 304 2.68 -17.16 2.25
C LEU A 304 3.70 -18.09 1.56
N HIS A 305 4.95 -18.07 2.02
CA HIS A 305 6.02 -18.91 1.47
C HIS A 305 5.74 -20.41 1.67
N ARG A 306 5.27 -20.80 2.86
CA ARG A 306 4.94 -22.20 3.17
C ARG A 306 3.83 -22.73 2.26
N VAL A 307 2.78 -21.93 2.02
CA VAL A 307 1.67 -22.30 1.12
C VAL A 307 2.16 -22.42 -0.31
N ALA A 308 2.96 -21.47 -0.79
CA ALA A 308 3.50 -21.51 -2.16
C ALA A 308 4.43 -22.71 -2.39
N VAL A 309 5.30 -23.03 -1.41
CA VAL A 309 6.15 -24.25 -1.45
C VAL A 309 5.29 -25.50 -1.51
N TYR A 310 4.27 -25.60 -0.67
CA TYR A 310 3.36 -26.76 -0.65
C TYR A 310 2.67 -26.96 -2.01
N ASN A 311 2.12 -25.88 -2.59
CA ASN A 311 1.44 -25.94 -3.88
C ASN A 311 2.39 -26.32 -5.02
N PHE A 312 3.62 -25.79 -5.00
CA PHE A 312 4.66 -26.14 -5.99
C PHE A 312 5.06 -27.62 -5.91
N VAL A 313 5.31 -28.14 -4.71
CA VAL A 313 5.67 -29.55 -4.51
C VAL A 313 4.50 -30.46 -4.91
N ALA A 314 3.27 -30.11 -4.55
CA ALA A 314 2.08 -30.87 -4.92
C ALA A 314 1.89 -30.92 -6.45
N ASP A 315 2.10 -29.80 -7.16
CA ASP A 315 2.05 -29.78 -8.63
C ASP A 315 3.13 -30.69 -9.23
N ALA A 316 4.38 -30.54 -8.80
CA ALA A 316 5.49 -31.35 -9.29
C ALA A 316 5.23 -32.86 -9.08
N HIS A 317 4.77 -33.24 -7.88
CA HIS A 317 4.38 -34.62 -7.56
C HIS A 317 3.25 -35.13 -8.46
N ASN A 318 2.20 -34.34 -8.67
CA ASN A 318 1.06 -34.73 -9.50
C ASN A 318 1.47 -34.91 -10.98
N ARG A 319 2.31 -34.02 -11.51
CA ARG A 319 2.88 -34.16 -12.87
C ARG A 319 3.77 -35.39 -12.98
N PHE A 320 4.63 -35.64 -11.98
CA PHE A 320 5.44 -36.85 -11.88
C PHE A 320 4.55 -38.10 -11.94
N ALA A 321 3.56 -38.19 -11.05
CA ALA A 321 2.64 -39.33 -10.99
C ALA A 321 1.89 -39.53 -12.32
N GLY A 322 1.49 -38.44 -12.98
CA GLY A 322 0.87 -38.48 -14.30
C GLY A 322 1.76 -39.14 -15.36
N TYR A 323 3.01 -38.68 -15.51
CA TYR A 323 3.97 -39.25 -16.46
C TYR A 323 4.38 -40.68 -16.08
N TYR A 324 4.60 -40.94 -14.79
CA TYR A 324 4.99 -42.24 -14.28
C TYR A 324 3.92 -43.30 -14.56
N ASN A 325 2.65 -42.98 -14.30
CA ASN A 325 1.51 -43.86 -14.60
C ASN A 325 1.33 -44.08 -16.11
N ALA A 326 1.69 -43.10 -16.93
CA ALA A 326 1.74 -43.21 -18.39
C ALA A 326 2.98 -43.97 -18.91
N ARG A 327 3.86 -44.45 -18.01
CA ARG A 327 5.15 -45.09 -18.31
C ARG A 327 6.14 -44.21 -19.08
N ASP A 328 5.95 -42.88 -19.05
CA ASP A 328 6.91 -41.90 -19.54
C ASP A 328 7.90 -41.53 -18.43
N TYR A 329 8.77 -42.47 -18.09
CA TYR A 329 9.71 -42.32 -16.97
C TYR A 329 10.72 -41.18 -17.19
N ALA A 330 11.08 -40.90 -18.45
CA ALA A 330 11.98 -39.82 -18.79
C ALA A 330 11.38 -38.46 -18.41
N ARG A 331 10.11 -38.21 -18.77
CA ARG A 331 9.42 -36.97 -18.35
C ARG A 331 9.11 -36.94 -16.87
N ALA A 332 8.75 -38.09 -16.28
CA ALA A 332 8.52 -38.18 -14.84
C ALA A 332 9.77 -37.71 -14.07
N HIS A 333 10.94 -38.27 -14.36
CA HIS A 333 12.18 -37.87 -13.69
C HIS A 333 12.57 -36.42 -13.98
N ALA A 334 12.45 -35.97 -15.23
CA ALA A 334 12.79 -34.59 -15.60
C ALA A 334 11.99 -33.55 -14.79
N VAL A 335 10.71 -33.80 -14.52
CA VAL A 335 9.85 -32.94 -13.68
C VAL A 335 10.37 -32.85 -12.25
N VAL A 336 10.77 -33.98 -11.66
CA VAL A 336 11.25 -34.02 -10.27
C VAL A 336 12.64 -33.39 -10.16
N GLU A 337 13.54 -33.66 -11.11
CA GLU A 337 14.87 -33.03 -11.18
C GLU A 337 14.77 -31.50 -11.35
N GLU A 338 13.83 -31.02 -12.15
CA GLU A 338 13.52 -29.60 -12.25
C GLU A 338 13.06 -29.01 -10.91
N ALA A 339 12.14 -29.67 -10.22
CA ALA A 339 11.64 -29.21 -8.93
C ALA A 339 12.73 -29.23 -7.84
N LEU A 340 13.57 -30.27 -7.80
CA LEU A 340 14.71 -30.40 -6.87
C LEU A 340 15.81 -29.37 -7.12
N ARG A 341 15.97 -28.85 -8.36
CA ARG A 341 16.89 -27.72 -8.59
C ARG A 341 16.48 -26.47 -7.81
N ARG A 342 15.19 -26.33 -7.47
CA ARG A 342 14.66 -25.22 -6.68
C ARG A 342 14.54 -25.58 -5.20
N LEU A 343 14.10 -26.79 -4.89
CA LEU A 343 13.90 -27.31 -3.53
C LEU A 343 14.71 -28.62 -3.33
N PRO A 344 16.04 -28.54 -3.18
CA PRO A 344 16.92 -29.72 -3.22
C PRO A 344 16.71 -30.72 -2.09
N ASP A 345 16.18 -30.26 -0.97
CA ASP A 345 16.01 -31.06 0.25
C ASP A 345 14.55 -31.47 0.50
N ASP A 346 13.65 -31.29 -0.47
CA ASP A 346 12.24 -31.64 -0.26
C ASP A 346 12.04 -33.18 -0.19
N PRO A 347 11.48 -33.71 0.91
CA PRO A 347 11.37 -35.14 1.11
C PRO A 347 10.42 -35.83 0.12
N THR A 348 9.37 -35.15 -0.33
CA THR A 348 8.39 -35.70 -1.29
C THR A 348 9.07 -35.88 -2.65
N LEU A 349 9.79 -34.85 -3.11
CA LEU A 349 10.49 -34.89 -4.38
C LEU A 349 11.66 -35.90 -4.37
N LEU A 350 12.40 -36.00 -3.26
CA LEU A 350 13.44 -37.01 -3.11
C LEU A 350 12.86 -38.44 -3.11
N GLN A 351 11.70 -38.64 -2.50
CA GLN A 351 10.99 -39.91 -2.56
C GLN A 351 10.56 -40.25 -4.00
N ASP A 352 9.97 -39.29 -4.73
CA ASP A 352 9.56 -39.48 -6.12
C ASP A 352 10.76 -39.82 -7.03
N LEU A 353 11.90 -39.15 -6.84
CA LEU A 353 13.13 -39.42 -7.59
C LEU A 353 13.65 -40.85 -7.36
N SER A 354 13.44 -41.40 -6.16
CA SER A 354 13.90 -42.74 -5.79
C SER A 354 13.02 -43.87 -6.36
N ALA A 355 11.86 -43.54 -6.94
CA ALA A 355 10.95 -44.52 -7.52
C ALA A 355 11.63 -45.27 -8.67
N ARG A 356 11.84 -46.58 -8.51
CA ARG A 356 12.47 -47.42 -9.53
C ARG A 356 11.46 -47.81 -10.60
N GLN A 357 11.89 -47.83 -11.86
CA GLN A 357 11.13 -48.43 -12.95
C GLN A 357 10.69 -49.85 -12.54
N PRO A 358 9.39 -50.18 -12.69
CA PRO A 358 8.85 -51.48 -12.29
C PRO A 358 9.41 -52.65 -13.11
#